data_AF-A0A2D6P2M2-F1
#
_entry.id   AF-A0A2D6P2M2-F1
#
_cell.length_a   1.000
_cell.length_b   1.000
_cell.length_c   1.000
_cell.angle_alpha   90.00
_cell.angle_beta   90.00
_cell.angle_gamma   90.00
#
_symmetry.space_group_name_H-M   'P 1'
#
loop_
_entity.id
_entity.type
_entity.pdbx_description
1 polymer ?
#
loop_
_entity_poly.entity_id
_entity_poly.type
_entity_poly.pdbx_seq_one_letter_code
_entity_poly.pdbx_strand_id
1 'polypeptide(L)'
;MKNNVNSLIIEEIRNSEEISTIELASKLNIERHTLVKYLEILRSKGLIDYKEFGRTKVWFESKSPLISLFESNDEISVQVKNLIGSLDEDVNILDKNMNIIWTSNAKNIENKTCHKVFNNSDEICDECPALITLEDGKENKSSLINKNSNFEIKTMPIKSSQGEVVGIIEKIKKL
;
A
#
# COMPACT_ATOMS: atom_id res chain seq x y z
N MET A 1 -15.07 16.88 18.05
CA MET A 1 -16.26 16.29 17.39
C MET A 1 -16.00 15.80 15.97
N LYS A 2 -15.45 16.59 15.03
CA LYS A 2 -15.24 16.16 13.61
C LYS A 2 -14.41 14.88 13.43
N ASN A 3 -13.44 14.61 14.32
CA ASN A 3 -12.63 13.38 14.25
C ASN A 3 -13.44 12.09 14.49
N ASN A 4 -14.58 12.14 15.19
CA ASN A 4 -15.41 10.96 15.45
C ASN A 4 -16.14 10.51 14.17
N VAL A 5 -16.69 11.46 13.40
CA VAL A 5 -17.45 11.14 12.17
C VAL A 5 -16.55 10.50 11.10
N ASN A 6 -15.33 10.99 10.93
CA ASN A 6 -14.38 10.40 9.98
C ASN A 6 -14.07 8.93 10.30
N SER A 7 -13.84 8.62 11.59
CA SER A 7 -13.57 7.25 12.02
C SER A 7 -14.75 6.32 11.75
N LEU A 8 -15.98 6.75 12.05
CA LEU A 8 -17.20 5.98 11.78
C LEU A 8 -17.42 5.73 10.28
N ILE A 9 -17.15 6.72 9.43
CA ILE A 9 -17.25 6.56 7.98
C ILE A 9 -16.29 5.49 7.47
N ILE A 10 -15.04 5.53 7.90
CA ILE A 10 -14.03 4.56 7.45
C ILE A 10 -14.38 3.17 7.98
N GLU A 11 -14.81 3.05 9.25
CA GLU A 11 -15.23 1.78 9.86
C GLU A 11 -16.40 1.13 9.08
N GLU A 12 -17.40 1.91 8.70
CA GLU A 12 -18.56 1.38 7.96
C GLU A 12 -18.20 0.95 6.52
N ILE A 13 -17.32 1.71 5.85
CA ILE A 13 -16.79 1.33 4.52
C ILE A 13 -16.04 0.00 4.61
N ARG A 14 -15.21 -0.18 5.65
CA ARG A 14 -14.47 -1.43 5.89
C ARG A 14 -15.39 -2.62 6.12
N ASN A 15 -16.38 -2.45 7.00
CA ASN A 15 -17.32 -3.53 7.35
C ASN A 15 -18.15 -4.00 6.14
N SER A 16 -18.34 -3.13 5.15
CA SER A 16 -19.11 -3.44 3.95
C SER A 16 -18.23 -3.89 2.76
N GLU A 17 -16.91 -3.82 2.88
CA GLU A 17 -15.88 -3.87 1.81
C GLU A 17 -16.05 -2.77 0.73
N GLU A 18 -17.25 -2.64 0.19
CA GLU A 18 -17.67 -1.65 -0.78
C GLU A 18 -19.07 -1.13 -0.44
N ILE A 19 -19.27 0.20 -0.45
CA ILE A 19 -20.56 0.78 -0.08
C ILE A 19 -20.90 2.03 -0.89
N SER A 20 -22.17 2.17 -1.28
CA SER A 20 -22.63 3.37 -1.99
C SER A 20 -22.79 4.56 -1.04
N THR A 21 -22.70 5.79 -1.55
CA THR A 21 -22.98 7.00 -0.76
C THR A 21 -24.37 6.98 -0.11
N ILE A 22 -25.37 6.40 -0.79
CA ILE A 22 -26.76 6.35 -0.32
C ILE A 22 -26.87 5.41 0.87
N GLU A 23 -26.30 4.23 0.75
CA GLU A 23 -26.32 3.21 1.80
C GLU A 23 -25.54 3.68 3.04
N LEU A 24 -24.34 4.23 2.82
CA LEU A 24 -23.50 4.77 3.90
C LEU A 24 -24.18 5.93 4.65
N ALA A 25 -24.86 6.83 3.92
CA ALA A 25 -25.64 7.91 4.53
C ALA A 25 -26.78 7.37 5.40
N SER A 26 -27.47 6.34 4.92
CA SER A 26 -28.56 5.68 5.66
C SER A 26 -28.04 5.01 6.94
N LYS A 27 -26.95 4.27 6.86
CA LYS A 27 -26.38 3.54 8.01
C LYS A 27 -25.88 4.48 9.10
N LEU A 28 -25.21 5.57 8.72
CA LEU A 28 -24.64 6.53 9.66
C LEU A 28 -25.63 7.62 10.10
N ASN A 29 -26.84 7.64 9.52
CA ASN A 29 -27.83 8.70 9.71
C ASN A 29 -27.25 10.11 9.44
N ILE A 30 -26.47 10.25 8.37
CA ILE A 30 -25.83 11.50 7.94
C ILE A 30 -26.47 11.97 6.63
N GLU A 31 -26.73 13.27 6.53
CA GLU A 31 -27.25 13.88 5.31
C GLU A 31 -26.24 13.73 4.13
N ARG A 32 -26.74 13.37 2.94
CA ARG A 32 -25.88 12.95 1.82
C ARG A 32 -24.89 14.02 1.37
N HIS A 33 -25.29 15.28 1.27
CA HIS A 33 -24.37 16.35 0.87
C HIS A 33 -23.27 16.57 1.90
N THR A 34 -23.59 16.38 3.18
CA THR A 34 -22.62 16.41 4.27
C THR A 34 -21.66 15.23 4.21
N LEU A 35 -22.16 14.01 4.01
CA LEU A 35 -21.35 12.80 3.86
C LEU A 35 -20.37 12.91 2.68
N VAL A 36 -20.83 13.39 1.52
CA VAL A 36 -19.97 13.59 0.34
C VAL A 36 -18.77 14.49 0.66
N LYS A 37 -18.95 15.57 1.43
CA LYS A 37 -17.81 16.43 1.84
C LYS A 37 -16.79 15.68 2.69
N TYR A 38 -17.24 14.83 3.62
CA TYR A 38 -16.33 14.01 4.42
C TYR A 38 -15.61 12.99 3.56
N LEU A 39 -16.32 12.33 2.64
CA LEU A 39 -15.75 11.34 1.74
C LEU A 39 -14.67 11.96 0.83
N GLU A 40 -14.91 13.15 0.26
CA GLU A 40 -13.91 13.84 -0.56
C GLU A 40 -12.66 14.26 0.26
N ILE A 41 -12.83 14.62 1.54
CA ILE A 41 -11.69 14.91 2.45
C ILE A 41 -10.90 13.64 2.78
N LEU A 42 -11.60 12.52 3.04
CA LEU A 42 -10.94 11.25 3.34
C LEU A 42 -10.23 10.68 2.10
N ARG A 43 -10.82 10.88 0.92
CA ARG A 43 -10.23 10.54 -0.37
C ARG A 43 -9.00 11.38 -0.68
N SER A 44 -9.04 12.69 -0.44
CA SER A 44 -7.86 13.54 -0.65
C SER A 44 -6.70 13.19 0.28
N LYS A 45 -6.97 12.51 1.40
CA LYS A 45 -5.96 11.94 2.31
C LYS A 45 -5.51 10.53 1.93
N GLY A 46 -6.06 9.93 0.89
CA GLY A 46 -5.76 8.57 0.47
C GLY A 46 -6.19 7.50 1.49
N LEU A 47 -7.23 7.77 2.29
CA LEU A 47 -7.76 6.80 3.27
C LEU A 47 -8.87 5.93 2.68
N ILE A 48 -9.59 6.47 1.70
CA ILE A 48 -10.66 5.78 0.95
C ILE A 48 -10.54 6.17 -0.51
N ASP A 49 -11.13 5.39 -1.40
CA ASP A 49 -11.36 5.79 -2.79
C ASP A 49 -12.73 5.29 -3.26
N TYR A 50 -13.09 5.54 -4.52
CA TYR A 50 -14.33 5.04 -5.10
C TYR A 50 -14.16 4.57 -6.55
N LYS A 51 -15.07 3.67 -6.95
CA LYS A 51 -15.32 3.32 -8.35
C LYS A 51 -16.71 3.78 -8.77
N GLU A 52 -16.86 4.11 -10.04
CA GLU A 52 -18.14 4.52 -10.61
C GLU A 52 -18.86 3.34 -11.24
N PHE A 53 -20.08 3.07 -10.77
CA PHE A 53 -21.01 2.16 -11.42
C PHE A 53 -22.20 2.97 -11.94
N GLY A 54 -22.12 3.30 -13.23
CA GLY A 54 -23.06 4.24 -13.85
C GLY A 54 -22.94 5.63 -13.23
N ARG A 55 -23.95 6.04 -12.46
CA ARG A 55 -23.97 7.35 -11.77
C ARG A 55 -23.70 7.23 -10.26
N THR A 56 -23.41 6.04 -9.77
CA THR A 56 -23.22 5.78 -8.35
C THR A 56 -21.73 5.64 -8.03
N LYS A 57 -21.26 6.41 -7.05
CA LYS A 57 -19.96 6.18 -6.42
C LYS A 57 -20.09 5.06 -5.39
N VAL A 58 -19.24 4.05 -5.52
CA VAL A 58 -19.07 2.96 -4.55
C VAL A 58 -17.71 3.12 -3.91
N TRP A 59 -17.71 3.37 -2.61
CA TRP A 59 -16.54 3.72 -1.80
C TRP A 59 -15.94 2.47 -1.15
N PHE A 60 -14.61 2.46 -1.05
CA PHE A 60 -13.83 1.37 -0.46
C PHE A 60 -12.61 1.94 0.28
N GLU A 61 -12.03 1.17 1.21
CA GLU A 61 -10.79 1.56 1.89
C GLU A 61 -9.60 1.57 0.92
N SER A 62 -8.77 2.61 1.00
CA SER A 62 -7.53 2.66 0.22
C SER A 62 -6.41 1.86 0.91
N LYS A 63 -5.59 1.15 0.13
CA LYS A 63 -4.58 0.20 0.62
C LYS A 63 -3.56 0.83 1.57
N SER A 64 -3.24 2.13 1.45
CA SER A 64 -2.47 3.00 2.36
C SER A 64 -2.05 4.23 1.57
N PRO A 65 -1.95 5.45 2.17
CA PRO A 65 -1.42 6.61 1.46
C PRO A 65 -0.03 6.39 0.85
N LEU A 66 0.81 5.58 1.50
CA LEU A 66 2.12 5.19 0.95
C LEU A 66 1.97 4.34 -0.30
N ILE A 67 1.12 3.31 -0.28
CA ILE A 67 0.86 2.46 -1.45
C ILE A 67 0.30 3.31 -2.60
N SER A 68 -0.69 4.16 -2.31
CA SER A 68 -1.31 5.04 -3.30
C SER A 68 -0.30 6.00 -3.95
N LEU A 69 0.68 6.51 -3.18
CA LEU A 69 1.77 7.33 -3.71
C LEU A 69 2.66 6.56 -4.71
N PHE A 70 2.90 5.27 -4.48
CA PHE A 70 3.69 4.46 -5.41
C PHE A 70 2.88 3.90 -6.59
N GLU A 71 1.57 3.73 -6.46
CA GLU A 71 0.68 3.38 -7.57
C GLU A 71 0.37 4.59 -8.49
N SER A 72 0.37 5.82 -7.97
CA SER A 72 0.02 7.04 -8.71
C SER A 72 1.14 7.56 -9.62
N ASN A 73 0.76 8.30 -10.67
CA ASN A 73 1.66 8.97 -11.61
C ASN A 73 1.46 10.50 -11.65
N ASP A 74 0.90 11.09 -10.58
CA ASP A 74 0.87 12.53 -10.41
C ASP A 74 2.28 13.11 -10.17
N GLU A 75 2.41 14.43 -10.30
CA GLU A 75 3.69 15.13 -10.21
C GLU A 75 4.46 14.85 -8.90
N ILE A 76 3.75 14.80 -7.76
CA ILE A 76 4.37 14.56 -6.45
C ILE A 76 4.87 13.12 -6.37
N SER A 77 4.03 12.17 -6.78
CA SER A 77 4.37 10.75 -6.82
C SER A 77 5.59 10.49 -7.70
N VAL A 78 5.68 11.14 -8.87
CA VAL A 78 6.86 11.07 -9.75
C VAL A 78 8.10 11.67 -9.09
N GLN A 79 7.99 12.81 -8.43
CA GLN A 79 9.12 13.43 -7.72
C GLN A 79 9.66 12.51 -6.61
N VAL A 80 8.78 11.89 -5.81
CA VAL A 80 9.20 10.96 -4.75
C VAL A 80 9.84 9.70 -5.32
N LYS A 81 9.25 9.10 -6.37
CA LYS A 81 9.83 7.94 -7.06
C LYS A 81 11.23 8.24 -7.61
N ASN A 82 11.42 9.43 -8.20
CA ASN A 82 12.72 9.86 -8.72
C ASN A 82 13.75 10.08 -7.59
N LEU A 83 13.32 10.69 -6.47
CA LEU A 83 14.18 10.86 -5.30
C LEU A 83 14.66 9.51 -4.77
N ILE A 84 13.73 8.56 -4.56
CA ILE A 84 14.08 7.23 -4.05
C ILE A 84 14.93 6.46 -5.07
N GLY A 85 14.60 6.54 -6.35
CA GLY A 85 15.38 5.90 -7.42
C GLY A 85 16.76 6.51 -7.65
N SER A 86 17.07 7.67 -7.05
CA SER A 86 18.41 8.28 -7.08
C SER A 86 19.33 7.80 -5.95
N LEU A 87 18.83 6.99 -5.03
CA LEU A 87 19.63 6.39 -3.96
C LEU A 87 20.51 5.26 -4.52
N ASP A 88 21.66 5.02 -3.89
CA ASP A 88 22.56 3.90 -4.23
C ASP A 88 22.01 2.53 -3.80
N GLU A 89 20.87 2.50 -3.12
CA GLU A 89 20.21 1.31 -2.58
C GLU A 89 18.94 1.02 -3.40
N ASP A 90 18.68 -0.25 -3.69
CA ASP A 90 17.44 -0.63 -4.36
C ASP A 90 16.28 -0.60 -3.35
N VAL A 91 15.13 -0.08 -3.78
CA VAL A 91 13.92 -0.02 -2.97
C VAL A 91 12.78 -0.67 -3.73
N ASN A 92 12.13 -1.65 -3.09
CA ASN A 92 10.92 -2.30 -3.58
C ASN A 92 9.75 -1.99 -2.64
N ILE A 93 8.58 -1.75 -3.23
CA ILE A 93 7.32 -1.60 -2.51
C ILE A 93 6.46 -2.78 -2.91
N LEU A 94 6.10 -3.62 -1.94
CA LEU A 94 5.32 -4.83 -2.19
C LEU A 94 3.97 -4.76 -1.46
N ASP A 95 2.93 -5.34 -2.04
CA ASP A 95 1.64 -5.53 -1.36
C ASP A 95 1.69 -6.71 -0.37
N LYS A 96 0.60 -6.94 0.37
CA LYS A 96 0.47 -8.07 1.30
C LYS A 96 0.62 -9.46 0.67
N ASN A 97 0.49 -9.56 -0.65
CA ASN A 97 0.66 -10.80 -1.41
C ASN A 97 2.05 -10.88 -2.09
N MET A 98 2.97 -9.98 -1.72
CA MET A 98 4.30 -9.84 -2.32
C MET A 98 4.30 -9.50 -3.81
N ASN A 99 3.22 -8.93 -4.34
CA ASN A 99 3.22 -8.34 -5.67
C ASN A 99 3.98 -7.02 -5.63
N ILE A 100 4.80 -6.78 -6.65
CA ILE A 100 5.56 -5.54 -6.80
C ILE A 100 4.58 -4.42 -7.17
N ILE A 101 4.45 -3.44 -6.29
CA ILE A 101 3.75 -2.18 -6.55
C ILE A 101 4.68 -1.23 -7.30
N TRP A 102 5.94 -1.14 -6.85
CA TRP A 102 6.96 -0.28 -7.44
C TRP A 102 8.36 -0.79 -7.08
N THR A 103 9.34 -0.51 -7.94
CA THR A 103 10.77 -0.72 -7.65
C THR A 103 11.64 0.34 -8.31
N SER A 104 12.78 0.67 -7.69
CA SER A 104 13.80 1.54 -8.27
C SER A 104 14.64 0.85 -9.37
N ASN A 105 14.74 -0.48 -9.38
CA ASN A 105 15.73 -1.21 -10.17
C ASN A 105 15.19 -1.72 -11.53
N ALA A 106 13.87 -1.73 -11.72
CA ALA A 106 13.31 -2.23 -12.98
C ALA A 106 11.99 -1.54 -13.35
N LYS A 107 11.59 -1.71 -14.62
CA LYS A 107 10.36 -1.15 -15.18
C LYS A 107 9.47 -2.28 -15.71
N ASN A 108 8.16 -2.08 -15.71
CA ASN A 108 7.17 -2.99 -16.32
C ASN A 108 7.12 -4.39 -15.66
N ILE A 109 7.28 -4.43 -14.35
CA ILE A 109 7.23 -5.65 -13.52
C ILE A 109 6.17 -5.57 -12.42
N GLU A 110 5.37 -4.51 -12.43
CA GLU A 110 4.28 -4.26 -11.50
C GLU A 110 3.25 -5.41 -11.56
N ASN A 111 2.64 -5.72 -10.43
CA ASN A 111 1.68 -6.82 -10.23
C ASN A 111 2.24 -8.24 -10.43
N LYS A 112 3.56 -8.40 -10.52
CA LYS A 112 4.23 -9.71 -10.47
C LYS A 112 4.77 -9.98 -9.08
N THR A 113 4.82 -11.24 -8.67
CA THR A 113 5.38 -11.60 -7.35
C THR A 113 6.90 -11.46 -7.33
N CYS A 114 7.45 -11.00 -6.21
CA CYS A 114 8.88 -10.73 -6.07
C CYS A 114 9.77 -11.96 -6.34
N HIS A 115 9.39 -13.14 -5.85
CA HIS A 115 10.15 -14.38 -6.02
C HIS A 115 10.22 -14.84 -7.49
N LYS A 116 9.17 -14.60 -8.28
CA LYS A 116 9.19 -14.87 -9.72
C LYS A 116 10.08 -13.89 -10.47
N VAL A 117 10.03 -12.61 -10.12
CA VAL A 117 10.76 -11.56 -10.82
C VAL A 117 12.26 -11.57 -10.48
N PHE A 118 12.60 -11.64 -9.19
CA PHE A 118 13.97 -11.48 -8.73
C PHE A 118 14.72 -12.81 -8.61
N ASN A 119 14.03 -13.90 -8.30
CA ASN A 119 14.65 -15.21 -8.08
C ASN A 119 14.28 -16.25 -9.14
N ASN A 120 13.41 -15.91 -10.09
CA ASN A 120 12.91 -16.84 -11.10
C ASN A 120 12.39 -18.16 -10.49
N SER A 121 11.73 -18.04 -9.34
CA SER A 121 11.18 -19.15 -8.55
C SER A 121 9.65 -19.08 -8.56
N ASP A 122 8.98 -20.23 -8.47
CA ASP A 122 7.54 -20.31 -8.16
C ASP A 122 7.26 -20.42 -6.66
N GLU A 123 8.31 -20.61 -5.85
CA GLU A 123 8.27 -20.70 -4.40
C GLU A 123 8.85 -19.44 -3.75
N ILE A 124 8.30 -19.08 -2.59
CA ILE A 124 8.83 -18.00 -1.73
C ILE A 124 10.19 -18.43 -1.19
N CYS A 125 11.11 -17.47 -1.04
CA CYS A 125 12.45 -17.74 -0.50
C CYS A 125 12.39 -18.36 0.89
N ASP A 126 13.31 -19.28 1.17
CA ASP A 126 13.62 -19.70 2.54
C ASP A 126 14.05 -18.48 3.37
N GLU A 127 13.50 -18.35 4.58
CA GLU A 127 13.79 -17.23 5.51
C GLU A 127 13.57 -15.82 4.91
N CYS A 128 12.55 -15.68 4.06
CA CYS A 128 12.20 -14.42 3.43
C CYS A 128 11.89 -13.30 4.46
N PRO A 129 12.71 -12.23 4.57
CA PRO A 129 12.48 -11.16 5.54
C PRO A 129 11.18 -10.40 5.27
N ALA A 130 10.75 -10.37 4.00
CA ALA A 130 9.49 -9.77 3.57
C ALA A 130 8.29 -10.51 4.16
N LEU A 131 8.28 -11.85 4.11
CA LEU A 131 7.22 -12.66 4.68
C LEU A 131 7.16 -12.51 6.20
N ILE A 132 8.32 -12.57 6.87
CA ILE A 132 8.41 -12.39 8.33
C ILE A 132 7.83 -11.02 8.74
N THR A 133 8.20 -9.95 8.02
CA THR A 133 7.69 -8.59 8.26
C THR A 133 6.19 -8.47 8.05
N LEU A 134 5.64 -9.17 7.04
CA LEU A 134 4.20 -9.20 6.79
C LEU A 134 3.46 -9.88 7.94
N GLU A 135 4.03 -10.94 8.51
CA GLU A 135 3.43 -11.73 9.60
C GLU A 135 3.53 -11.05 10.96
N ASP A 136 4.70 -10.51 11.32
CA ASP A 136 4.96 -9.94 12.65
C ASP A 136 4.69 -8.43 12.76
N GLY A 137 4.57 -7.75 11.63
CA GLY A 137 4.37 -6.30 11.54
C GLY A 137 5.49 -5.46 12.13
N LYS A 138 6.73 -5.97 12.10
CA LYS A 138 7.97 -5.35 12.60
C LYS A 138 9.05 -5.33 11.52
N GLU A 139 10.05 -4.48 11.72
CA GLU A 139 11.21 -4.45 10.83
C GLU A 139 12.03 -5.73 10.95
N ASN A 140 12.38 -6.32 9.82
CA ASN A 140 13.25 -7.49 9.74
C ASN A 140 14.43 -7.22 8.80
N LYS A 141 15.45 -8.08 8.90
CA LYS A 141 16.64 -8.00 8.06
C LYS A 141 17.18 -9.39 7.74
N SER A 142 17.76 -9.54 6.57
CA SER A 142 18.56 -10.71 6.19
C SER A 142 19.82 -10.27 5.46
N SER A 143 20.83 -11.13 5.46
CA SER A 143 22.04 -10.94 4.67
C SER A 143 22.14 -12.07 3.66
N LEU A 144 22.13 -11.73 2.37
CA LEU A 144 22.37 -12.69 1.30
C LEU A 144 23.84 -12.65 0.93
N ILE A 145 24.54 -13.75 1.20
CA ILE A 145 25.93 -13.96 0.81
C ILE A 145 25.91 -14.78 -0.47
N ASN A 146 26.15 -14.15 -1.62
CA ASN A 146 26.42 -14.85 -2.87
C ASN A 146 27.93 -14.85 -3.15
N LYS A 147 28.43 -15.84 -3.90
CA LYS A 147 29.87 -16.03 -4.17
C LYS A 147 30.57 -14.77 -4.71
N ASN A 148 29.83 -13.86 -5.35
CA ASN A 148 30.35 -12.65 -5.99
C ASN A 148 29.84 -11.33 -5.39
N SER A 149 28.91 -11.35 -4.43
CA SER A 149 28.28 -10.14 -3.87
C SER A 149 27.58 -10.45 -2.57
N ASN A 150 27.76 -9.56 -1.59
CA ASN A 150 27.02 -9.58 -0.34
C ASN A 150 25.94 -8.50 -0.39
N PHE A 151 24.72 -8.87 -0.02
CA PHE A 151 23.61 -7.93 0.07
C PHE A 151 23.02 -7.95 1.47
N GLU A 152 22.63 -6.79 1.97
CA GLU A 152 21.76 -6.64 3.12
C GLU A 152 20.36 -6.27 2.64
N ILE A 153 19.37 -7.06 3.04
CA ILE A 153 17.96 -6.78 2.80
C ILE A 153 17.34 -6.35 4.12
N LYS A 154 16.74 -5.16 4.14
CA LYS A 154 15.95 -4.66 5.26
C LYS A 154 14.50 -4.49 4.82
N THR A 155 13.56 -5.01 5.59
CA THR A 155 12.12 -4.94 5.31
C THR A 155 11.41 -4.21 6.43
N MET A 156 10.48 -3.33 6.05
CA MET A 156 9.70 -2.47 6.95
C MET A 156 8.21 -2.58 6.59
N PRO A 157 7.30 -2.74 7.57
CA PRO A 157 5.88 -2.89 7.29
C PRO A 157 5.27 -1.54 6.86
N ILE A 158 4.50 -1.55 5.78
CA ILE A 158 3.58 -0.47 5.45
C ILE A 158 2.28 -0.77 6.19
N LYS A 159 1.87 0.17 7.06
CA LYS A 159 0.66 0.03 7.85
C LYS A 159 -0.48 0.89 7.30
N SER A 160 -1.69 0.38 7.41
CA SER A 160 -2.90 1.16 7.22
C SER A 160 -3.07 2.17 8.36
N SER A 161 -4.07 3.05 8.25
CA SER A 161 -4.43 3.98 9.33
C SER A 161 -4.84 3.30 10.64
N GLN A 162 -5.16 2.00 10.62
CA GLN A 162 -5.49 1.18 11.80
C GLN A 162 -4.29 0.40 12.36
N GLY A 163 -3.14 0.43 11.71
CA GLY A 163 -1.97 -0.33 12.12
C GLY A 163 -1.88 -1.74 11.53
N GLU A 164 -2.83 -2.14 10.68
CA GLU A 164 -2.75 -3.40 9.92
C GLU A 164 -1.64 -3.34 8.87
N VAL A 165 -0.94 -4.45 8.66
CA VAL A 165 0.10 -4.53 7.61
C VAL A 165 -0.56 -4.75 6.26
N VAL A 166 -0.34 -3.83 5.34
CA VAL A 166 -0.98 -3.77 4.01
C VAL A 166 0.03 -3.93 2.87
N GLY A 167 1.30 -3.92 3.21
CA GLY A 167 2.42 -4.12 2.31
C GLY A 167 3.74 -3.93 3.05
N ILE A 168 4.84 -3.89 2.32
CA ILE A 168 6.17 -3.64 2.87
C ILE A 168 7.00 -2.72 1.99
N ILE A 169 7.98 -2.07 2.62
CA ILE A 169 9.12 -1.45 1.96
C ILE A 169 10.29 -2.40 2.16
N GLU A 170 10.91 -2.83 1.07
CA GLU A 170 12.14 -3.60 1.07
C GLU A 170 13.27 -2.72 0.54
N LYS A 171 14.37 -2.68 1.28
CA LYS A 171 15.59 -1.95 0.93
C LYS A 171 16.71 -2.96 0.76
N ILE A 172 17.39 -2.92 -0.37
CA ILE A 172 18.49 -3.82 -0.71
C ILE A 172 19.75 -2.98 -0.87
N LYS A 173 20.75 -3.27 -0.04
CA LYS A 173 22.04 -2.62 -0.06
C LYS A 173 23.12 -3.62 -0.41
N LYS A 174 23.96 -3.31 -1.39
CA LYS A 174 25.19 -4.06 -1.65
C LYS A 174 26.24 -3.70 -0.59
N LEU A 175 26.87 -4.72 0.00
CA LEU A 175 27.93 -4.61 1.01
C LEU A 175 29.33 -4.63 0.38
#